data_AF-A0A7V2SYH4-F1
#
_entry.id   AF-A0A7V2SYH4-F1
#
_cell.length_a   1.000
_cell.length_b   1.000
_cell.length_c   1.000
_cell.angle_alpha   90.00
_cell.angle_beta   90.00
_cell.angle_gamma   90.00
#
_symmetry.space_group_name_H-M   'P 1'
#
loop_
_entity.id
_entity.type
_entity.pdbx_description
1 polymer ?
#
loop_
_entity_poly.entity_id
_entity_poly.type
_entity_poly.pdbx_seq_one_letter_code
_entity_poly.pdbx_strand_id
1 'polypeptide(L)'
;MISLVLYGFWGFFPKLSVREIDPLSALLYEIVGALFVGLLVLLGTGPKVQFTPPGFWFAFFTGVSGMVGTLFFFKAAKDGPISVVVSLTALYPLITIILAAFLLKEPLTLRQFLGMGLALIAIFLMSS
;
A
#
# COMPACT_ATOMS: atom_id res chain seq x y z
N MET A 1 -7.22 11.81 5.50
CA MET A 1 -6.18 12.69 6.10
C MET A 1 -5.44 11.97 7.23
N ILE A 2 -6.12 11.38 8.23
CA ILE A 2 -5.48 10.49 9.21
C ILE A 2 -4.76 9.31 8.55
N SER A 3 -5.34 8.76 7.48
CA SER A 3 -4.72 7.71 6.65
C SER A 3 -3.33 8.07 6.14
N LEU A 4 -3.04 9.33 5.79
CA LEU A 4 -1.72 9.75 5.31
C LEU A 4 -0.68 9.61 6.41
N VAL A 5 -1.02 10.01 7.64
CA VAL A 5 -0.14 9.88 8.80
C VAL A 5 0.13 8.41 9.09
N LEU A 6 -0.91 7.58 9.09
CA LEU A 6 -0.78 6.14 9.31
C LEU A 6 0.04 5.45 8.21
N TYR A 7 -0.15 5.82 6.94
CA TYR A 7 0.67 5.31 5.84
C TYR A 7 2.12 5.80 5.92
N GLY A 8 2.38 7.00 6.44
CA GLY A 8 3.73 7.48 6.73
C GLY A 8 4.43 6.61 7.78
N PHE A 9 3.74 6.28 8.88
CA PHE A 9 4.25 5.33 9.87
C PHE A 9 4.45 3.92 9.28
N TRP A 10 3.48 3.43 8.49
CA TRP A 10 3.59 2.15 7.80
C TRP A 10 4.76 2.10 6.83
N GLY A 11 5.13 3.21 6.17
CA GLY A 11 6.33 3.25 5.32
C GLY A 11 7.65 3.25 6.10
N PHE A 12 7.62 3.62 7.39
CA PHE A 12 8.82 3.74 8.23
C PHE A 12 9.11 2.48 9.06
N PHE A 13 8.12 1.94 9.76
CA PHE A 13 8.29 0.78 10.65
C PHE A 13 8.90 -0.47 10.00
N PRO A 14 8.59 -0.82 8.74
CA PRO A 14 9.23 -1.95 8.07
C PRO A 14 10.74 -1.86 8.05
N LYS A 15 11.33 -0.66 7.85
CA LYS A 15 12.78 -0.49 7.87
C LYS A 15 13.38 -0.81 9.24
N LEU A 16 12.67 -0.49 10.32
CA LEU A 16 13.09 -0.86 11.67
C LEU A 16 12.95 -2.37 11.89
N SER A 17 11.84 -2.95 11.46
CA SER A 17 11.58 -4.40 11.60
C SER A 17 12.62 -5.23 10.86
N VAL A 18 12.87 -4.96 9.57
CA VAL A 18 13.78 -5.78 8.74
C VAL A 18 15.28 -5.59 9.05
N ARG A 19 15.63 -4.67 9.97
CA ARG A 19 16.97 -4.55 10.55
C ARG A 19 17.21 -5.58 11.65
N GLU A 20 16.16 -5.92 12.39
CA GLU A 20 16.23 -6.84 13.54
C GLU A 20 15.88 -8.28 13.14
N ILE A 21 14.98 -8.44 12.15
CA ILE A 21 14.49 -9.75 11.69
C ILE A 21 14.46 -9.84 10.17
N ASP A 22 14.32 -11.05 9.63
CA ASP A 22 14.22 -11.24 8.19
C ASP A 22 12.86 -10.75 7.63
N PRO A 23 12.79 -10.39 6.32
CA PRO A 23 11.57 -9.87 5.70
C PRO A 23 10.35 -10.79 5.79
N LEU A 24 10.54 -12.12 5.79
CA LEU A 24 9.42 -13.06 5.86
C LEU A 24 8.83 -13.09 7.27
N SER A 25 9.69 -13.14 8.30
CA SER A 25 9.26 -13.04 9.70
C SER A 25 8.57 -11.70 9.97
N ALA A 26 9.11 -10.60 9.46
CA ALA A 26 8.48 -9.28 9.57
C ALA A 26 7.07 -9.27 8.96
N LEU A 27 6.87 -9.88 7.78
CA LEU A 27 5.57 -9.98 7.13
C LEU A 27 4.57 -10.79 7.98
N LEU A 28 5.02 -11.90 8.58
CA LEU A 28 4.17 -12.70 9.46
C LEU A 28 3.70 -11.92 10.69
N TYR A 29 4.57 -11.10 11.28
CA TYR A 29 4.17 -10.25 12.41
C TYR A 29 3.28 -9.08 12.00
N GLU A 30 3.43 -8.55 10.79
CA GLU A 30 2.47 -7.59 10.24
C GLU A 30 1.07 -8.21 10.08
N ILE A 31 0.98 -9.47 9.63
CA ILE A 31 -0.29 -10.20 9.56
C ILE A 31 -0.92 -10.33 10.93
N VAL A 32 -0.14 -10.60 11.99
CA VAL A 32 -0.65 -10.63 13.37
C VAL A 32 -1.25 -9.27 13.76
N GLY A 33 -0.55 -8.17 13.45
CA GLY A 33 -1.06 -6.81 13.68
C GLY A 33 -2.34 -6.50 12.90
N ALA A 34 -2.40 -6.90 11.62
CA ALA A 34 -3.58 -6.74 10.78
C ALA A 34 -4.78 -7.55 11.29
N LEU A 35 -4.56 -8.79 11.71
CA LEU A 35 -5.58 -9.65 12.32
C LEU A 35 -6.08 -9.07 13.65
N PHE A 36 -5.20 -8.47 14.45
CA PHE A 36 -5.60 -7.77 15.68
C PHE A 36 -6.55 -6.60 15.38
N VAL A 37 -6.21 -5.73 14.42
CA VAL A 37 -7.11 -4.64 14.00
C VAL A 37 -8.42 -5.20 13.42
N GLY A 38 -8.35 -6.24 12.59
CA GLY A 38 -9.53 -6.90 12.03
C GLY A 38 -10.46 -7.45 13.10
N LEU A 39 -9.92 -8.07 14.15
CA LEU A 39 -10.69 -8.56 15.30
C LEU A 39 -11.39 -7.41 16.02
N LEU A 40 -10.70 -6.29 16.30
CA LEU A 40 -11.31 -5.13 16.94
C LEU A 40 -12.45 -4.55 16.09
N VAL A 41 -12.29 -4.51 14.77
CA VAL A 41 -13.35 -4.07 13.85
C VAL A 41 -14.56 -5.02 13.91
N LEU A 42 -14.34 -6.33 13.91
CA LEU A 42 -15.43 -7.32 14.03
C LEU A 42 -16.19 -7.18 15.36
N LEU A 43 -15.47 -7.01 16.47
CA LEU A 43 -16.07 -6.81 17.79
C LEU A 43 -16.87 -5.49 17.87
N GLY A 44 -16.41 -4.43 17.19
CA GLY A 44 -17.06 -3.12 17.19
C GLY A 44 -18.22 -2.94 16.20
N THR A 45 -18.31 -3.76 15.15
CA THR A 45 -19.33 -3.62 14.09
C THR A 45 -20.58 -4.48 14.29
N GLY A 46 -20.54 -5.46 15.21
CA GLY A 46 -21.64 -6.41 15.45
C GLY A 46 -21.92 -7.35 14.27
N PRO A 47 -23.03 -8.11 14.25
CA PRO A 47 -23.30 -9.15 13.23
C PRO A 47 -23.66 -8.61 11.82
N LYS A 48 -23.32 -7.36 11.48
CA LYS A 48 -23.71 -6.69 10.22
C LYS A 48 -22.64 -6.73 9.13
N VAL A 49 -21.81 -7.76 9.09
CA VAL A 49 -20.84 -7.93 7.99
C VAL A 49 -21.61 -8.20 6.70
N GLN A 50 -21.55 -7.26 5.76
CA GLN A 50 -22.16 -7.44 4.45
C GLN A 50 -21.34 -8.43 3.64
N PHE A 51 -22.02 -9.42 3.05
CA PHE A 51 -21.39 -10.38 2.16
C PHE A 51 -22.03 -10.31 0.77
N THR A 52 -21.23 -9.96 -0.21
CA THR A 52 -21.56 -10.13 -1.64
C THR A 52 -20.36 -10.82 -2.31
N PRO A 53 -20.57 -11.84 -3.17
CA PRO A 53 -19.45 -12.54 -3.80
C PRO A 53 -18.48 -11.62 -4.57
N PRO A 54 -18.93 -10.63 -5.37
CA PRO A 54 -18.01 -9.70 -6.03
C PRO A 54 -17.22 -8.84 -5.04
N GLY A 55 -17.88 -8.32 -4.00
CA GLY A 55 -17.22 -7.50 -2.97
C GLY A 55 -16.15 -8.29 -2.22
N PHE A 56 -16.45 -9.55 -1.90
CA PHE A 56 -15.47 -10.46 -1.30
C PHE A 56 -14.24 -10.63 -2.19
N TRP A 57 -14.41 -10.95 -3.48
CA TRP A 57 -13.28 -11.17 -4.38
C TRP A 57 -12.42 -9.91 -4.59
N PHE A 58 -13.04 -8.73 -4.74
CA PHE A 58 -12.29 -7.49 -4.84
C PHE A 58 -11.49 -7.21 -3.55
N ALA A 59 -12.11 -7.35 -2.38
CA ALA A 59 -11.43 -7.17 -1.09
C ALA A 59 -10.32 -8.21 -0.87
N PHE A 60 -10.54 -9.46 -1.26
CA PHE A 60 -9.56 -10.53 -1.20
C PHE A 60 -8.34 -10.20 -2.07
N PHE A 61 -8.54 -9.80 -3.33
CA PHE A 61 -7.42 -9.42 -4.20
C PHE A 61 -6.73 -8.12 -3.76
N THR A 62 -7.43 -7.19 -3.13
CA THR A 62 -6.81 -6.05 -2.43
C THR A 62 -5.86 -6.55 -1.34
N GLY A 63 -6.29 -7.50 -0.51
CA GLY A 63 -5.44 -8.10 0.53
C GLY A 63 -4.23 -8.84 -0.05
N VAL A 64 -4.43 -9.69 -1.05
CA VAL A 64 -3.35 -10.44 -1.70
C VAL A 64 -2.33 -9.50 -2.34
N SER A 65 -2.77 -8.54 -3.15
CA SER A 65 -1.87 -7.56 -3.78
C SER A 65 -1.13 -6.71 -2.76
N GLY A 66 -1.81 -6.26 -1.69
CA GLY A 66 -1.22 -5.54 -0.58
C GLY A 66 -0.12 -6.35 0.11
N MET A 67 -0.40 -7.59 0.50
CA MET A 67 0.58 -8.43 1.20
C MET A 67 1.78 -8.83 0.33
N VAL A 68 1.53 -9.17 -0.94
CA VAL A 68 2.62 -9.48 -1.89
C VAL A 68 3.49 -8.24 -2.12
N GLY A 69 2.86 -7.07 -2.34
CA GLY A 69 3.56 -5.80 -2.47
C GLY A 69 4.37 -5.46 -1.23
N THR A 70 3.83 -5.73 -0.05
CA THR A 70 4.49 -5.48 1.23
C THR A 70 5.71 -6.38 1.43
N LEU A 71 5.64 -7.65 1.01
CA LEU A 71 6.81 -8.53 1.03
C LEU A 71 7.95 -7.98 0.15
N PHE A 72 7.64 -7.47 -1.03
CA PHE A 72 8.65 -6.84 -1.90
C PHE A 72 9.14 -5.51 -1.32
N PHE A 73 8.26 -4.72 -0.68
CA PHE A 73 8.65 -3.53 0.06
C PHE A 73 9.64 -3.88 1.17
N PHE A 74 9.39 -4.94 1.95
CA PHE A 74 10.25 -5.35 3.06
C PHE A 74 11.63 -5.78 2.57
N LYS A 75 11.68 -6.55 1.47
CA LYS A 75 12.94 -6.91 0.80
C LYS A 75 13.70 -5.67 0.33
N ALA A 76 13.04 -4.77 -0.39
CA ALA A 76 13.67 -3.53 -0.87
C ALA A 76 14.12 -2.62 0.29
N ALA A 77 13.31 -2.52 1.35
CA ALA A 77 13.62 -1.75 2.54
C ALA A 77 14.77 -2.37 3.33
N LYS A 78 14.99 -3.69 3.27
CA LYS A 78 16.16 -4.31 3.89
C LYS A 78 17.44 -3.86 3.20
N ASP A 79 17.47 -3.97 1.88
CA ASP A 79 18.69 -3.80 1.09
C ASP A 79 18.96 -2.35 0.65
N GLY A 80 17.94 -1.49 0.65
CA GLY A 80 18.02 -0.12 0.13
C GLY A 80 17.71 0.99 1.15
N PRO A 81 17.96 2.27 0.79
CA PRO A 81 17.53 3.41 1.57
C PRO A 81 16.00 3.50 1.62
N ILE A 82 15.43 3.64 2.82
CA ILE A 82 13.97 3.69 2.98
C ILE A 82 13.33 4.88 2.25
N SER A 83 14.04 6.01 2.15
CA SER A 83 13.61 7.19 1.40
C SER A 83 13.37 6.87 -0.08
N VAL A 84 14.28 6.13 -0.72
CA VAL A 84 14.17 5.72 -2.12
C VAL A 84 13.02 4.73 -2.30
N VAL A 85 12.95 3.71 -1.44
CA VAL A 85 11.91 2.66 -1.50
C VAL A 85 10.51 3.27 -1.35
N VAL A 86 10.31 4.11 -0.33
CA VAL A 86 9.02 4.80 -0.11
C VAL A 86 8.68 5.70 -1.28
N SER A 87 9.63 6.49 -1.80
CA SER A 87 9.40 7.40 -2.94
C SER A 87 8.97 6.65 -4.19
N LEU A 88 9.65 5.54 -4.53
CA LEU A 88 9.27 4.70 -5.66
C LEU A 88 7.88 4.07 -5.46
N THR A 89 7.60 3.55 -4.26
CA THR A 89 6.29 2.96 -3.99
C THR A 89 5.16 3.99 -4.03
N ALA A 90 5.42 5.26 -3.73
CA ALA A 90 4.46 6.36 -3.85
C ALA A 90 4.02 6.64 -5.31
N LEU A 91 4.60 5.97 -6.32
CA LEU A 91 4.12 5.96 -7.71
C LEU A 91 2.91 5.05 -7.92
N TYR A 92 2.50 4.21 -6.95
CA TYR A 92 1.35 3.33 -7.10
C TYR A 92 0.06 4.06 -7.56
N PRO A 93 -0.24 5.33 -7.17
CA PRO A 93 -1.42 6.03 -7.67
C PRO A 93 -1.41 6.20 -9.18
N LEU A 94 -0.24 6.25 -9.84
CA LEU A 94 -0.16 6.29 -11.30
C LEU A 94 -0.73 5.02 -11.91
N ILE A 95 -0.38 3.87 -11.35
CA ILE A 95 -0.91 2.57 -11.76
C ILE A 95 -2.42 2.55 -11.52
N THR A 96 -2.89 3.04 -10.36
CA THR A 96 -4.32 3.13 -10.05
C THR A 96 -5.08 4.02 -11.03
N ILE A 97 -4.56 5.20 -11.39
CA ILE A 97 -5.17 6.12 -12.37
C ILE A 97 -5.29 5.44 -13.74
N ILE A 98 -4.24 4.75 -14.18
CA ILE A 98 -4.24 4.01 -15.43
C ILE A 98 -5.29 2.89 -15.40
N LEU A 99 -5.34 2.09 -14.34
CA LEU A 99 -6.33 1.03 -14.17
C LEU A 99 -7.76 1.58 -14.11
N ALA A 100 -7.99 2.71 -13.44
CA ALA A 100 -9.28 3.37 -13.39
C ALA A 100 -9.72 3.84 -14.79
N ALA A 101 -8.81 4.41 -15.57
CA ALA A 101 -9.10 4.81 -16.95
C ALA A 101 -9.46 3.61 -17.84
N PHE A 102 -8.76 2.48 -17.72
CA PHE A 102 -9.00 1.31 -18.55
C PHE A 102 -10.19 0.45 -18.10
N LEU A 103 -10.29 0.17 -16.80
CA LEU A 103 -11.27 -0.77 -16.25
C LEU A 103 -12.55 -0.09 -15.79
N LEU A 104 -12.44 1.10 -15.19
CA LEU A 104 -13.60 1.88 -14.72
C LEU A 104 -14.08 2.89 -15.78
N LYS A 105 -13.33 3.03 -16.89
CA LYS A 105 -13.61 3.97 -17.99
C LYS A 105 -13.70 5.43 -17.51
N GLU A 106 -12.96 5.75 -16.46
CA GLU A 106 -12.87 7.13 -15.96
C GLU A 106 -12.08 8.01 -16.94
N PRO A 107 -12.58 9.19 -17.33
CA PRO A 107 -11.89 10.05 -18.26
C PRO A 107 -10.63 10.63 -17.62
N LEU A 108 -9.48 10.46 -18.30
CA LEU A 108 -8.24 11.10 -17.90
C LEU A 108 -8.25 12.57 -18.27
N THR A 109 -8.17 13.42 -17.27
CA THR A 109 -8.06 14.86 -17.46
C THR A 109 -6.61 15.26 -17.75
N LEU A 110 -6.42 16.35 -18.51
CA LEU A 110 -5.09 16.92 -18.75
C LEU A 110 -4.37 17.27 -17.43
N ARG A 111 -5.11 17.68 -16.40
CA ARG A 111 -4.56 17.97 -15.07
C ARG A 111 -3.98 16.74 -14.38
N GLN A 112 -4.66 15.60 -14.48
CA GLN A 112 -4.13 14.32 -13.96
C GLN A 112 -2.85 13.96 -14.69
N PHE A 113 -2.83 14.03 -16.03
CA PHE A 113 -1.62 13.74 -16.80
C PHE A 113 -0.42 14.62 -16.41
N LEU A 114 -0.63 15.93 -16.27
CA LEU A 114 0.42 16.85 -15.80
C LEU A 114 0.86 16.53 -14.37
N GLY A 115 -0.08 16.22 -13.47
CA GLY A 115 0.23 15.82 -12.09
C GLY A 115 1.05 14.53 -12.02
N MET A 116 0.73 13.55 -12.87
CA MET A 116 1.52 12.31 -13.00
C MET A 116 2.95 12.62 -13.44
N GLY A 117 3.12 13.49 -14.45
CA GLY A 117 4.45 13.92 -14.91
C GLY A 117 5.25 14.63 -13.81
N LEU A 118 4.62 15.54 -13.07
CA LEU A 118 5.27 16.25 -11.95
C LEU A 118 5.63 15.29 -10.81
N ALA A 119 4.78 14.32 -10.50
CA ALA A 119 5.07 13.31 -9.49
C ALA A 119 6.28 12.44 -9.87
N LEU A 120 6.39 12.04 -11.15
CA LEU A 120 7.54 11.31 -11.68
C LEU A 120 8.83 12.12 -11.54
N ILE A 121 8.79 13.42 -11.87
CA ILE A 121 9.94 14.32 -11.71
C ILE A 121 10.34 14.45 -10.24
N ALA A 122 9.38 14.68 -9.34
CA ALA A 122 9.64 14.81 -7.91
C ALA A 122 10.30 13.54 -7.35
N ILE A 123 9.79 12.37 -7.72
CA ILE A 123 10.32 11.08 -7.24
C ILE A 123 11.69 10.80 -7.84
N PHE A 124 11.92 11.12 -9.11
CA PHE A 124 13.26 11.05 -9.72
C PHE A 124 14.27 11.84 -8.90
N LEU A 125 13.96 13.10 -8.57
CA LEU A 125 14.82 13.98 -7.75
C LEU A 125 15.01 13.48 -6.30
N MET A 126 14.02 12.80 -5.72
CA MET A 126 14.13 12.21 -4.38
C MET A 126 14.93 10.90 -4.38
N SER A 127 14.97 10.20 -5.52
CA SER A 127 15.63 8.90 -5.68
C SER A 127 17.04 8.96 -6.25
N SER A 128 17.44 10.11 -6.81
CA SER A 128 18.79 10.43 -7.31
C SER A 128 19.71 10.88 -6.19
#